data_AF-A0A6B0UU36-F1
#
_entry.id   AF-A0A6B0UU36-F1
#
_cell.length_a   1.000
_cell.length_b   1.000
_cell.length_c   1.000
_cell.angle_alpha   90.00
_cell.angle_beta   90.00
_cell.angle_gamma   90.00
#
_symmetry.space_group_name_H-M   'P 1'
#
loop_
_entity.id
_entity.type
_entity.pdbx_description
1 polymer ?
#
loop_
_entity_poly.entity_id
_entity_poly.type
_entity_poly.pdbx_seq_one_letter_code
_entity_poly.pdbx_strand_id
1 'polypeptide(L)'
;MILGGAGVLFVPKLFVSILMKKLPLVNGSEVFELWRDISLPAFQRVYFFNLTNPYEFLQEGKKPKLQEVGPYTFRSVKNCEKKLQGVGREVGLLQRPFRSNSYTKCCHPRESSAPCTVWNILRIATIILVWQIKKNKSLVK
;
A
#
# COMPACT_ATOMS: atom_id res chain seq x y z
N MET A 1 -23.04 -12.82 44.70
CA MET A 1 -22.55 -13.50 43.47
C MET A 1 -23.44 -13.29 42.24
N ILE A 2 -24.77 -13.13 42.37
CA ILE A 2 -25.69 -13.00 41.22
C ILE A 2 -25.52 -11.67 40.45
N LEU A 3 -25.31 -10.55 41.16
CA LEU A 3 -25.09 -9.23 40.54
C LEU A 3 -23.82 -9.17 39.66
N GLY A 4 -22.73 -9.83 40.09
CA GLY A 4 -21.50 -9.91 39.31
C GLY A 4 -21.65 -10.76 38.05
N GLY A 5 -22.33 -11.91 38.14
CA GLY A 5 -22.59 -12.78 36.98
C GLY A 5 -23.50 -12.13 35.94
N ALA A 6 -24.54 -11.40 36.38
CA ALA A 6 -25.42 -10.64 35.48
C ALA A 6 -24.68 -9.50 34.76
N GLY A 7 -23.79 -8.79 35.46
CA GLY A 7 -22.93 -7.78 34.87
C GLY A 7 -22.04 -8.33 33.76
N VAL A 8 -21.39 -9.49 33.98
CA VAL A 8 -20.54 -10.14 32.98
C VAL A 8 -21.32 -10.55 31.72
N LEU A 9 -22.59 -10.93 31.86
CA LEU A 9 -23.44 -11.31 30.72
C LEU A 9 -24.09 -10.11 30.02
N PHE A 10 -24.30 -9.00 30.72
CA PHE A 10 -25.01 -7.82 30.21
C PHE A 10 -24.09 -6.77 29.59
N VAL A 11 -22.93 -6.50 30.22
CA VAL A 11 -21.92 -5.56 29.74
C VAL A 11 -21.49 -5.80 28.29
N PRO A 12 -21.19 -7.05 27.83
CA PRO A 12 -20.80 -7.26 26.44
C PRO A 12 -21.94 -6.92 25.46
N LYS A 13 -23.20 -7.19 25.83
CA LYS A 13 -24.36 -6.85 24.98
C LYS A 13 -24.56 -5.35 24.86
N LEU A 14 -24.41 -4.61 25.96
CA LEU A 14 -24.44 -3.16 25.95
C LEU A 14 -23.30 -2.58 25.11
N PHE A 15 -22.08 -3.08 25.30
CA PHE A 15 -20.91 -2.64 24.55
C PHE A 15 -21.08 -2.82 23.04
N VAL A 16 -21.53 -4.00 22.60
CA VAL A 16 -21.79 -4.26 21.17
C VAL A 16 -22.88 -3.34 20.63
N SER A 17 -23.94 -3.06 21.40
CA SER A 17 -25.00 -2.13 20.96
C SER A 17 -24.49 -0.70 20.77
N ILE A 18 -23.63 -0.22 21.67
CA ILE A 18 -22.99 1.10 21.56
C ILE A 18 -22.03 1.12 20.38
N LEU A 19 -21.22 0.07 20.21
CA LEU A 19 -20.27 -0.06 19.13
C LEU A 19 -20.96 -0.04 17.76
N MET A 20 -22.03 -0.81 17.58
CA MET A 20 -22.79 -0.88 16.33
C MET A 20 -23.45 0.45 15.95
N LYS A 21 -23.65 1.38 16.90
CA LYS A 21 -24.14 2.74 16.63
C LYS A 21 -23.05 3.72 16.24
N LYS A 22 -21.81 3.51 16.71
CA LYS A 22 -20.68 4.44 16.53
C LYS A 22 -19.70 4.02 15.43
N LEU A 23 -19.62 2.72 15.12
CA LEU A 23 -18.75 2.16 14.08
C LEU A 23 -19.20 2.39 12.62
N PRO A 24 -20.50 2.53 12.26
CA PRO A 24 -20.88 2.56 10.86
C PRO A 24 -20.35 3.83 10.19
N LEU A 25 -19.67 3.65 9.05
CA LEU A 25 -19.05 4.70 8.26
C LEU A 25 -20.13 5.48 7.48
N VAL A 26 -20.93 6.26 8.20
CA VAL A 26 -21.97 7.12 7.65
C VAL A 26 -21.47 8.56 7.64
N ASN A 27 -21.76 9.30 6.57
CA ASN A 27 -21.45 10.72 6.45
C ASN A 27 -22.03 11.50 7.66
N GLY A 28 -21.20 12.30 8.33
CA GLY A 28 -21.56 13.05 9.54
C GLY A 28 -21.30 12.33 10.86
N SER A 29 -20.88 11.06 10.86
CA SER A 29 -20.36 10.41 12.06
C SER A 29 -18.92 10.82 12.36
N GLU A 30 -18.59 10.98 13.64
CA GLU A 30 -17.24 11.35 14.10
C GLU A 30 -16.16 10.35 13.65
N VAL A 31 -16.50 9.05 13.65
CA VAL A 31 -15.61 7.98 13.19
C VAL A 31 -15.35 8.09 11.68
N PHE A 32 -16.32 8.54 10.89
CA PHE A 32 -16.15 8.78 9.46
C PHE A 32 -15.25 9.99 9.16
N GLU A 33 -15.36 11.08 9.93
CA GLU A 33 -14.44 12.24 9.82
C GLU A 33 -12.99 11.81 10.12
N LEU A 34 -12.79 11.07 11.21
CA LEU A 34 -11.48 10.57 11.62
C LEU A 34 -10.89 9.57 10.61
N TRP A 35 -11.72 8.67 10.07
CA TRP A 35 -11.29 7.71 9.05
C TRP A 35 -10.92 8.40 7.73
N ARG A 36 -11.65 9.46 7.38
CA ARG A 36 -11.40 10.24 6.15
C ARG A 36 -10.09 11.00 6.23
N ASP A 37 -9.82 11.72 7.32
CA ASP A 37 -8.60 12.53 7.47
C ASP A 37 -7.78 12.11 8.69
N ILE A 38 -7.03 11.03 8.52
CA ILE A 38 -6.10 10.55 9.54
C ILE A 38 -4.90 11.50 9.58
N SER A 39 -4.81 12.32 10.63
CA SER A 39 -3.71 13.28 10.86
C SER A 39 -2.34 12.63 11.12
N LEU A 40 -2.30 11.30 11.29
CA LEU A 40 -1.06 10.55 11.49
C LEU A 40 -0.28 10.41 10.17
N PRO A 41 1.00 10.81 10.12
CA PRO A 41 1.82 10.66 8.94
C PRO A 41 2.13 9.18 8.68
N ALA A 42 1.73 8.68 7.51
CA ALA A 42 2.08 7.33 7.06
C ALA A 42 3.43 7.34 6.32
N PHE A 43 4.40 6.57 6.81
CA PHE A 43 5.71 6.40 6.18
C PHE A 43 5.81 5.02 5.53
N GLN A 44 6.24 4.98 4.27
CA GLN A 44 6.55 3.77 3.54
C GLN A 44 8.05 3.70 3.29
N ARG A 45 8.70 2.63 3.77
CA ARG A 45 10.13 2.39 3.53
C ARG A 45 10.28 1.27 2.51
N VAL A 46 11.05 1.54 1.47
CA VAL A 46 11.36 0.57 0.43
C VAL A 46 12.86 0.25 0.49
N TYR A 47 13.17 -1.05 0.46
CA TYR A 47 14.53 -1.57 0.40
C TYR A 47 14.69 -2.30 -0.93
N PHE A 48 15.80 -2.06 -1.61
CA PHE A 48 16.15 -2.76 -2.83
C PHE A 48 17.27 -3.73 -2.56
N PHE A 49 17.26 -4.87 -3.25
CA PHE A 49 18.37 -5.82 -3.23
C PHE A 49 19.15 -5.67 -4.53
N ASN A 50 20.36 -5.14 -4.45
CA ASN A 50 21.29 -5.05 -5.55
C ASN A 50 21.95 -6.42 -5.79
N LEU A 51 21.97 -6.89 -7.03
CA LEU A 51 22.61 -8.14 -7.40
C LEU A 51 24.06 -7.88 -7.81
N THR A 52 25.03 -8.34 -7.01
CA THR A 52 26.45 -8.05 -7.26
C THR A 52 27.11 -8.98 -8.29
N ASN A 53 26.50 -10.13 -8.60
CA ASN A 53 27.03 -11.11 -9.56
C ASN A 53 26.01 -11.49 -10.67
N PRO A 54 25.53 -10.53 -11.48
CA PRO A 54 24.51 -10.80 -12.48
C PRO A 54 24.96 -11.78 -13.57
N TYR A 55 26.23 -11.72 -14.01
CA TYR A 55 26.75 -12.60 -15.06
C TYR A 55 26.86 -14.06 -14.60
N GLU A 56 27.49 -14.29 -13.44
CA GLU A 56 27.63 -15.62 -12.83
C GLU A 56 26.27 -16.28 -12.54
N PHE A 57 25.30 -15.49 -12.07
CA PHE A 57 23.96 -15.99 -11.79
C PHE A 57 23.22 -16.40 -13.08
N LEU A 58 23.28 -15.56 -14.12
CA LEU A 58 22.54 -15.78 -15.36
C LEU A 58 23.17 -16.82 -16.30
N GLN A 59 24.51 -16.87 -16.36
CA GLN A 59 25.21 -17.76 -17.30
C GLN A 59 25.69 -19.06 -16.64
N GLU A 60 26.19 -18.99 -15.41
CA GLU A 60 26.83 -20.14 -14.76
C GLU A 60 25.92 -20.84 -13.74
N GLY A 61 24.72 -20.30 -13.47
CA GLY A 61 23.77 -20.85 -12.51
C GLY A 61 24.26 -20.79 -11.05
N LYS A 62 25.26 -19.93 -10.75
CA LYS A 62 25.79 -19.76 -9.40
C LYS A 62 24.78 -19.06 -8.49
N LYS A 63 24.91 -19.25 -7.17
CA LYS A 63 24.01 -18.60 -6.18
C LYS A 63 24.09 -17.06 -6.29
N PRO A 64 22.93 -16.35 -6.32
CA PRO A 64 22.92 -14.89 -6.39
C PRO A 64 23.43 -14.28 -5.08
N LYS A 65 24.28 -13.26 -5.20
CA LYS A 65 24.79 -12.43 -4.10
C LYS A 65 24.02 -11.12 -4.08
N LEU A 66 23.23 -10.92 -3.02
CA LEU A 66 22.35 -9.77 -2.86
C LEU A 66 22.90 -8.82 -1.79
N GLN A 67 22.90 -7.53 -2.08
CA GLN A 67 23.25 -6.46 -1.15
C GLN A 67 22.04 -5.56 -0.93
N GLU A 68 21.64 -5.34 0.32
CA GLU A 68 20.54 -4.44 0.66
C GLU A 68 20.94 -2.96 0.48
N VAL A 69 20.09 -2.20 -0.21
CA VAL A 69 20.24 -0.77 -0.47
C VAL A 69 18.97 -0.05 -0.01
N GLY A 70 19.09 0.85 0.97
CA GLY A 70 17.96 1.58 1.54
C GLY A 70 18.27 2.14 2.93
N PRO A 71 17.26 2.73 3.63
CA PRO A 71 15.84 2.79 3.26
C PRO A 71 15.46 3.99 2.38
N TYR A 72 14.72 3.74 1.29
CA TYR A 72 14.02 4.79 0.55
C TYR A 72 12.69 5.09 1.24
N THR A 73 12.62 6.20 1.96
CA THR A 73 11.44 6.58 2.76
C THR A 73 10.54 7.53 1.98
N PHE A 74 9.28 7.16 1.84
CA PHE A 74 8.22 7.95 1.22
C PHE A 74 7.18 8.31 2.27
N ARG A 75 6.77 9.57 2.31
CA ARG A 75 5.63 9.99 3.13
C ARG A 75 4.37 9.95 2.26
N SER A 76 3.37 9.18 2.68
CA SER A 76 2.06 9.19 2.02
C SER A 76 1.25 10.34 2.61
N VAL A 77 0.94 11.32 1.75
CA VAL A 77 -0.01 12.39 2.06
C VAL A 77 -1.37 11.93 1.54
N LYS A 78 -2.31 11.64 2.43
CA LYS A 78 -3.64 11.11 2.07
C LYS A 78 -4.64 12.19 1.67
N ASN A 79 -4.29 13.46 1.84
CA ASN A 79 -5.17 14.58 1.52
C ASN A 79 -4.45 15.59 0.61
N CYS A 80 -4.62 15.42 -0.69
CA CYS A 80 -4.42 16.49 -1.67
C CYS A 80 -5.80 16.95 -2.14
N GLU A 81 -6.58 17.59 -1.27
CA GLU A 81 -7.73 18.37 -1.75
C GLU A 81 -7.57 19.86 -1.41
N LYS A 82 -7.25 20.59 -2.49
CA LYS A 82 -7.55 22.01 -2.78
C LYS A 82 -6.89 23.09 -1.92
N LYS A 83 -5.62 23.39 -2.25
CA LYS A 83 -5.25 24.78 -2.59
C LYS A 83 -5.04 24.90 -4.10
N LEU A 84 -6.10 24.69 -4.87
CA LEU A 84 -6.18 25.33 -6.18
C LEU A 84 -6.63 26.76 -5.90
N GLN A 85 -5.66 27.65 -5.75
CA GLN A 85 -5.92 29.07 -5.67
C GLN A 85 -6.41 29.51 -7.06
N GLY A 86 -7.73 29.51 -7.22
CA GLY A 86 -8.49 30.22 -8.25
C GLY A 86 -8.33 29.76 -9.70
N VAL A 87 -9.11 28.77 -10.15
CA VAL A 87 -9.66 28.76 -11.51
C VAL A 87 -11.02 28.06 -11.46
N GLY A 88 -12.10 28.80 -11.74
CA GLY A 88 -13.45 28.27 -11.81
C GLY A 88 -13.73 27.59 -13.15
N ARG A 89 -14.42 26.45 -13.11
CA ARG A 89 -15.62 26.11 -13.93
C ARG A 89 -16.01 24.63 -13.82
N GLU A 90 -17.33 24.45 -13.74
CA GLU A 90 -18.17 23.30 -14.14
C GLU A 90 -17.99 21.94 -13.44
N VAL A 91 -19.14 21.42 -13.01
CA VAL A 91 -19.33 20.21 -12.21
C VAL A 91 -19.28 18.98 -13.12
N GLY A 92 -18.43 18.01 -12.82
CA GLY A 92 -18.36 16.73 -13.53
C GLY A 92 -18.18 15.56 -12.55
N LEU A 93 -19.18 14.67 -12.53
CA LEU A 93 -19.25 13.28 -12.05
C LEU A 93 -18.23 12.83 -10.98
N LEU A 94 -18.76 12.28 -9.86
CA LEU A 94 -18.03 11.59 -8.78
C LEU A 94 -16.92 10.65 -9.29
N GLN A 95 -15.74 11.20 -9.57
CA GLN A 95 -14.53 10.42 -9.68
C GLN A 95 -14.23 9.92 -8.28
N ARG A 96 -14.26 8.60 -8.07
CA ARG A 96 -13.60 8.02 -6.89
C ARG A 96 -12.22 8.66 -6.83
N PRO A 97 -11.79 9.25 -5.70
CA PRO A 97 -10.50 9.92 -5.67
C PRO A 97 -9.46 8.89 -6.09
N PHE A 98 -8.91 9.07 -7.30
CA PHE A 98 -7.68 8.43 -7.69
C PHE A 98 -6.71 8.84 -6.60
N ARG A 99 -6.23 7.87 -5.84
CA ARG A 99 -5.29 8.09 -4.74
C ARG A 99 -4.00 8.63 -5.38
N SER A 100 -3.98 9.93 -5.63
CA SER A 100 -2.80 10.68 -6.02
C SER A 100 -1.95 10.72 -4.77
N ASN A 101 -1.09 9.72 -4.61
CA ASN A 101 -0.03 9.79 -3.63
C ASN A 101 0.91 10.89 -4.11
N SER A 102 0.76 12.09 -3.58
CA SER A 102 1.80 13.12 -3.66
C SER A 102 2.95 12.65 -2.77
N TYR A 103 3.88 11.92 -3.36
CA TYR A 103 5.06 11.45 -2.64
C TYR A 103 5.99 12.64 -2.42
N THR A 104 5.91 13.28 -1.27
CA THR A 104 6.98 14.18 -0.84
C THR A 104 8.18 13.32 -0.46
N LYS A 105 9.29 13.45 -1.20
CA LYS A 105 10.58 12.82 -0.86
C LYS A 105 11.05 13.42 0.47
N CYS A 106 10.74 12.77 1.57
CA CYS A 106 11.28 13.11 2.87
C CYS A 106 12.38 12.11 3.20
N CYS A 107 13.61 12.62 3.26
CA CYS A 107 14.86 11.93 3.63
C CYS A 107 15.71 11.40 2.46
N HIS A 108 16.95 11.89 2.49
CA HIS A 108 18.08 11.73 1.58
C HIS A 108 18.59 10.28 1.54
N PRO A 109 19.01 9.80 0.36
CA PRO A 109 20.31 9.16 0.18
C PRO A 109 21.19 10.11 -0.61
N ARG A 110 22.49 10.16 -0.30
CA ARG A 110 23.49 11.10 -0.86
C ARG A 110 23.60 11.10 -2.40
N GLU A 111 22.95 10.17 -3.09
CA GLU A 111 22.88 10.15 -4.56
C GLU A 111 21.62 9.36 -4.96
N SER A 112 20.61 10.03 -5.51
CA SER A 112 19.35 9.40 -5.95
C SER A 112 19.46 8.61 -7.25
N SER A 113 20.69 8.40 -7.76
CA SER A 113 20.98 7.88 -9.09
C SER A 113 21.81 6.58 -9.11
N ALA A 114 22.14 6.00 -7.95
CA ALA A 114 22.95 4.77 -7.91
C ALA A 114 22.28 3.65 -8.71
N PRO A 115 22.86 3.20 -9.85
CA PRO A 115 22.25 2.18 -10.69
C PRO A 115 22.20 0.86 -9.91
N CYS A 116 20.99 0.43 -9.54
CA CYS A 116 20.76 -0.87 -8.94
C CYS A 116 20.46 -1.88 -10.05
N THR A 117 21.11 -3.04 -10.03
CA THR A 117 20.77 -4.10 -10.98
C THR A 117 19.48 -4.77 -10.51
N VAL A 118 18.33 -4.29 -11.02
CA VAL A 118 17.01 -4.83 -10.69
C VAL A 118 16.61 -5.87 -11.73
N TRP A 119 15.87 -6.87 -11.28
CA TRP A 119 15.26 -7.88 -12.15
C TRP A 119 14.44 -7.22 -13.25
N ASN A 120 14.58 -7.71 -14.49
CA ASN A 120 13.73 -7.26 -15.59
C ASN A 120 12.32 -7.86 -15.43
N ILE A 121 11.46 -7.13 -14.72
CA ILE A 121 10.10 -7.56 -14.36
C ILE A 121 9.27 -7.86 -15.61
N LEU A 122 9.39 -7.06 -16.67
CA LEU A 122 8.64 -7.27 -17.90
C LEU A 122 9.02 -8.60 -18.57
N ARG A 123 10.32 -8.90 -18.63
CA ARG A 123 10.81 -10.15 -19.21
C ARG A 123 10.39 -11.37 -18.39
N ILE A 124 10.41 -11.26 -17.07
CA ILE A 124 9.94 -12.34 -16.19
C ILE A 124 8.44 -12.54 -16.34
N ALA A 125 7.66 -11.46 -16.39
CA ALA A 125 6.21 -11.50 -16.56
C ALA A 125 5.81 -12.15 -17.88
N THR A 126 6.49 -11.83 -18.99
CA THR A 126 6.20 -12.47 -20.28
C THR A 126 6.55 -13.96 -20.27
N ILE A 127 7.67 -14.35 -19.66
CA ILE A 127 8.05 -15.78 -19.52
C ILE A 127 7.01 -16.54 -18.71
N ILE A 128 6.59 -16.00 -17.56
CA ILE A 128 5.56 -16.61 -16.71
C ILE A 128 4.23 -16.72 -17.47
N LEU A 129 3.83 -15.66 -18.18
CA LEU A 129 2.59 -15.63 -18.95
C LEU A 129 2.61 -16.68 -20.08
N VAL A 130 3.71 -16.78 -20.83
CA VAL A 130 3.88 -17.80 -21.88
C VAL A 130 3.85 -19.20 -21.28
N TRP A 131 4.50 -19.41 -20.14
CA TRP A 131 4.46 -20.70 -19.44
C TRP A 131 3.04 -21.04 -18.97
N GLN A 132 2.30 -20.08 -18.41
CA GLN A 132 0.89 -20.25 -18.02
C GLN A 132 0.01 -20.63 -19.21
N ILE A 133 0.16 -19.95 -20.35
CA ILE A 133 -0.57 -20.26 -21.58
C ILE A 133 -0.23 -21.67 -22.08
N LYS A 134 1.05 -22.05 -22.07
CA LYS A 134 1.51 -23.39 -22.50
C LYS A 134 0.97 -24.48 -21.58
N LYS A 135 1.00 -24.28 -20.27
CA LYS A 135 0.45 -25.19 -19.26
C LYS A 135 -1.06 -25.38 -19.45
N ASN A 136 -1.81 -24.31 -19.70
CA ASN A 136 -3.25 -24.41 -19.93
C ASN A 136 -3.58 -25.13 -21.25
N LYS A 137 -2.78 -24.93 -22.31
CA LYS A 137 -2.97 -25.68 -23.58
C LYS A 137 -2.66 -27.18 -23.45
N SER A 138 -1.73 -27.58 -22.58
CA SER A 138 -1.45 -29.00 -22.31
C SER A 138 -2.49 -29.70 -21.44
N LEU A 139 -3.35 -28.96 -20.73
CA LEU A 139 -4.42 -29.50 -19.87
C LEU A 139 -5.76 -29.67 -20.61
N VAL A 140 -5.88 -29.10 -21.82
CA VAL A 140 -7.09 -29.13 -22.66
C VAL A 140 -6.98 -30.18 -23.79
N LYS A 141 -5.90 -30.97 -23.82
CA LYS A 141 -5.65 -32.04 -24.78
C LYS A 141 -5.51 -33.36 -24.05
#